data_AF-A0A7R6PCI2-F1
#
_entry.id   AF-A0A7R6PCI2-F1
#
_cell.length_a   1.000
_cell.length_b   1.000
_cell.length_c   1.000
_cell.angle_alpha   90.00
_cell.angle_beta   90.00
_cell.angle_gamma   90.00
#
_symmetry.space_group_name_H-M   'P 1'
#
loop_
_entity.id
_entity.type
_entity.pdbx_description
1 polymer ?
#
loop_
_entity_poly.entity_id
_entity_poly.type
_entity_poly.pdbx_seq_one_letter_code
_entity_poly.pdbx_strand_id
1 'polypeptide(L)'
;MELIMCRFTVATCFFTLILAGCATPEKPESPIYGGTGGMTEWNILPNVYLFHYENGFTGVDALGYDAKLQSIWSRLGAAQSCDIHFDTQIMISKLINQYGETAITHELNGIGFHRVQSRRIPKFCDKQRVGEINKAVKRYKRGDFN
;
A
#
# COMPACT_ATOMS: atom_id res chain seq x y z
N MET A 1 -4.92 -34.07 69.33
CA MET A 1 -4.71 -35.47 68.96
C MET A 1 -3.79 -35.47 67.75
N GLU A 2 -2.57 -35.95 67.99
CA GLU A 2 -1.58 -36.53 67.07
C GLU A 2 -1.01 -35.74 65.87
N LEU A 3 0.33 -35.65 65.90
CA LEU A 3 1.23 -35.50 64.76
C LEU A 3 1.00 -36.58 63.70
N ILE A 4 1.34 -36.30 62.44
CA ILE A 4 2.22 -37.17 61.63
C ILE A 4 2.92 -36.34 60.55
N MET A 5 4.23 -36.56 60.52
CA MET A 5 5.25 -36.01 59.63
C MET A 5 5.44 -36.91 58.40
N CYS A 6 6.23 -36.41 57.43
CA CYS A 6 6.79 -37.10 56.24
C CYS A 6 5.87 -37.05 55.01
N ARG A 7 6.31 -36.58 53.83
CA ARG A 7 7.56 -36.97 53.14
C ARG A 7 8.04 -35.89 52.16
N PHE A 8 9.36 -35.71 52.10
CA PHE A 8 10.07 -35.10 50.98
C PHE A 8 9.71 -35.81 49.67
N THR A 9 9.36 -35.04 48.65
CA THR A 9 9.61 -35.43 47.26
C THR A 9 10.19 -34.23 46.55
N VAL A 10 11.52 -34.31 46.37
CA VAL A 10 12.28 -33.46 45.45
C VAL A 10 11.68 -33.66 44.06
N ALA A 11 11.14 -32.60 43.47
CA ALA A 11 10.75 -32.58 42.07
C ALA A 11 11.18 -31.23 41.46
N THR A 12 12.46 -31.20 41.11
CA THR A 12 12.99 -30.62 39.87
C THR A 12 12.32 -29.34 39.35
N CYS A 13 12.89 -28.18 39.73
CA CYS A 13 12.68 -26.90 39.04
C CYS A 13 13.16 -26.99 37.58
N PHE A 14 12.27 -27.33 36.64
CA PHE A 14 12.49 -27.05 35.22
C PHE A 14 12.00 -25.62 34.93
N PHE A 15 12.92 -24.67 35.00
CA PHE A 15 12.72 -23.31 34.50
C PHE A 15 12.93 -23.34 32.98
N THR A 16 11.89 -23.66 32.22
CA THR A 16 11.91 -23.57 30.75
C THR A 16 11.77 -22.12 30.31
N LEU A 17 12.92 -21.48 30.02
CA LEU A 17 13.00 -20.24 29.25
C LEU A 17 12.46 -20.50 27.84
N ILE A 18 11.20 -20.18 27.61
CA ILE A 18 10.61 -20.11 26.27
C ILE A 18 11.11 -18.81 25.63
N LEU A 19 12.21 -18.89 24.90
CA LEU A 19 12.58 -17.92 23.87
C LEU A 19 11.54 -17.99 22.75
N ALA A 20 10.42 -17.30 22.93
CA ALA A 20 9.47 -17.03 21.87
C ALA A 20 10.13 -16.06 20.88
N GLY A 21 10.88 -16.61 19.93
CA GLY A 21 11.29 -15.89 18.74
C GLY A 21 10.04 -15.36 18.05
N CYS A 22 9.83 -14.05 18.08
CA CYS A 22 8.85 -13.38 17.23
C CYS A 22 9.32 -13.59 15.79
N ALA A 23 8.84 -14.64 15.13
CA ALA A 23 8.95 -14.75 13.69
C ALA A 23 8.15 -13.58 13.10
N THR A 24 8.85 -12.53 12.68
CA THR A 24 8.27 -11.50 11.83
C THR A 24 7.82 -12.20 10.55
N PRO A 25 6.51 -12.20 10.20
CA PRO A 25 6.09 -12.75 8.93
C PRO A 25 6.83 -12.00 7.82
N GLU A 26 7.63 -12.73 7.04
CA GLU A 26 8.27 -12.19 5.86
C GLU A 26 7.17 -11.66 4.93
N LYS A 27 7.23 -10.37 4.61
CA LYS A 27 6.31 -9.80 3.62
C LYS A 27 6.58 -10.54 2.31
N PRO A 28 5.58 -11.17 1.68
CA PRO A 28 5.80 -11.86 0.41
C PRO A 28 6.43 -10.90 -0.58
N GLU A 29 7.50 -11.35 -1.24
CA GLU A 29 8.22 -10.56 -2.22
C GLU A 29 7.24 -10.12 -3.31
N SER A 30 7.25 -8.82 -3.61
CA SER A 30 6.35 -8.28 -4.63
C SER A 30 6.79 -8.79 -6.01
N PRO A 31 5.85 -9.14 -6.91
CA PRO A 31 6.21 -9.58 -8.25
C PRO A 31 7.16 -8.60 -8.93
N ILE A 32 8.29 -9.11 -9.45
CA ILE A 32 9.24 -8.31 -10.24
C ILE A 32 8.70 -8.19 -11.67
N TYR A 33 8.68 -6.98 -12.21
CA TYR A 33 8.31 -6.77 -13.60
C TYR A 33 9.40 -7.35 -14.52
N GLY A 34 9.07 -8.42 -15.26
CA GLY A 34 10.02 -9.11 -16.14
C GLY A 34 10.20 -8.51 -17.55
N GLY A 35 9.59 -7.36 -17.84
CA GLY A 35 9.69 -6.67 -19.13
C GLY A 35 10.70 -5.52 -19.13
N THR A 36 10.72 -4.73 -20.21
CA THR A 36 11.56 -3.52 -20.31
C THR A 36 10.85 -2.27 -19.81
N GLY A 37 11.59 -1.37 -19.16
CA GLY A 37 11.11 -0.12 -18.58
C GLY A 37 10.67 -0.25 -17.12
N GLY A 38 10.31 0.87 -16.49
CA GLY A 38 9.88 0.93 -15.09
C GLY A 38 9.28 2.28 -14.73
N MET A 39 8.94 2.45 -13.45
CA MET A 39 8.39 3.72 -12.94
C MET A 39 9.40 4.87 -12.89
N THR A 40 10.70 4.58 -13.12
CA THR A 40 11.78 5.57 -13.26
C THR A 40 11.85 6.20 -14.65
N GLU A 41 11.05 5.71 -15.61
CA GLU A 41 11.02 6.21 -16.98
C GLU A 41 10.07 7.39 -17.16
N TRP A 42 10.46 8.38 -17.97
CA TRP A 42 9.57 9.51 -18.33
C TRP A 42 8.40 9.07 -19.23
N ASN A 43 8.63 8.07 -20.08
CA ASN A 43 7.59 7.49 -20.93
C ASN A 43 7.28 6.05 -20.49
N ILE A 44 6.41 5.93 -19.50
CA ILE A 44 5.96 4.63 -18.98
C ILE A 44 5.06 3.95 -20.01
N LEU A 45 5.38 2.71 -20.37
CA LEU A 45 4.53 1.91 -21.24
C LEU A 45 3.24 1.47 -20.51
N PRO A 46 2.08 1.40 -21.20
CA PRO A 46 0.81 1.06 -20.55
C PRO A 46 0.82 -0.27 -19.78
N ASN A 47 1.51 -1.30 -20.29
CA ASN A 47 1.63 -2.60 -19.62
C ASN A 47 2.53 -2.55 -18.38
N VAL A 48 3.59 -1.74 -18.39
CA VAL A 48 4.45 -1.49 -17.22
C VAL A 48 3.63 -0.82 -16.12
N TYR A 49 2.90 0.25 -16.46
CA TYR A 49 2.05 0.93 -15.50
C TYR A 49 0.96 0.01 -14.94
N LEU A 50 0.30 -0.78 -15.80
CA LEU A 50 -0.72 -1.72 -15.37
C LEU A 50 -0.15 -2.75 -14.39
N PHE A 51 1.03 -3.31 -14.68
CA PHE A 51 1.70 -4.25 -13.80
C PHE A 51 1.92 -3.67 -12.40
N HIS A 52 2.51 -2.47 -12.29
CA HIS A 52 2.74 -1.84 -11.00
C HIS A 52 1.44 -1.41 -10.30
N TYR A 53 0.43 -0.99 -11.07
CA TYR A 53 -0.88 -0.69 -10.53
C TYR A 53 -1.52 -1.93 -9.87
N GLU A 54 -1.35 -3.11 -10.45
CA GLU A 54 -1.95 -4.36 -9.96
C GLU A 54 -1.12 -5.03 -8.85
N ASN A 55 0.20 -5.01 -8.99
CA ASN A 55 1.11 -5.78 -8.13
C ASN A 55 1.78 -4.93 -7.05
N GLY A 56 1.63 -3.61 -7.12
CA GLY A 56 2.27 -2.65 -6.24
C GLY A 56 3.41 -1.91 -6.93
N PHE A 57 3.54 -0.64 -6.56
CA PHE A 57 4.71 0.16 -6.90
C PHE A 57 5.86 -0.24 -5.98
N THR A 58 7.08 -0.18 -6.48
CA THR A 58 8.30 -0.49 -5.75
C THR A 58 9.36 0.57 -6.05
N GLY A 59 10.25 0.83 -5.09
CA GLY A 59 11.27 1.87 -5.22
C GLY A 59 10.68 3.27 -5.33
N VAL A 60 11.46 4.17 -5.93
CA VAL A 60 11.06 5.54 -6.26
C VAL A 60 10.67 5.66 -7.74
N ASP A 61 9.80 6.59 -8.08
CA ASP A 61 9.52 6.93 -9.47
C ASP A 61 10.60 7.87 -10.06
N ALA A 62 10.41 8.31 -11.30
CA ALA A 62 11.29 9.24 -12.00
C ALA A 62 11.49 10.58 -11.27
N LEU A 63 10.55 10.97 -10.40
CA LEU A 63 10.57 12.20 -9.62
C LEU A 63 11.02 11.99 -8.17
N GLY A 64 11.34 10.75 -7.78
CA GLY A 64 11.82 10.42 -6.45
C GLY A 64 10.72 10.13 -5.42
N TYR A 65 9.45 10.06 -5.81
CA TYR A 65 8.36 9.79 -4.88
C TYR A 65 8.32 8.31 -4.48
N ASP A 66 8.03 8.03 -3.22
CA ASP A 66 8.04 6.66 -2.71
C ASP A 66 6.83 5.83 -3.19
N ALA A 67 7.01 4.51 -3.18
CA ALA A 67 6.01 3.54 -3.62
C ALA A 67 4.63 3.67 -2.93
N LYS A 68 4.58 4.08 -1.66
CA LYS A 68 3.31 4.19 -0.93
C LYS A 68 2.51 5.37 -1.45
N LEU A 69 3.15 6.52 -1.61
CA LEU A 69 2.52 7.72 -2.17
C LEU A 69 2.11 7.51 -3.63
N GLN A 70 2.98 6.90 -4.45
CA GLN A 70 2.63 6.47 -5.81
C GLN A 70 1.39 5.56 -5.82
N SER A 71 1.31 4.59 -4.92
CA SER A 71 0.14 3.69 -4.82
C SER A 71 -1.16 4.47 -4.56
N ILE A 72 -1.13 5.44 -3.66
CA ILE A 72 -2.31 6.25 -3.31
C ILE A 72 -2.72 7.13 -4.48
N TRP A 73 -1.77 7.86 -5.09
CA TRP A 73 -2.02 8.65 -6.28
C TRP A 73 -2.54 7.80 -7.44
N SER A 74 -2.03 6.57 -7.61
CA SER A 74 -2.50 5.65 -8.64
C SER A 74 -3.99 5.34 -8.51
N ARG A 75 -4.47 5.11 -7.28
CA ARG A 75 -5.87 4.77 -7.01
C ARG A 75 -6.78 6.00 -7.15
N LEU A 76 -6.32 7.19 -6.75
CA LEU A 76 -7.06 8.43 -6.94
C LEU A 76 -7.12 8.87 -8.40
N GLY A 77 -6.02 8.75 -9.14
CA GLY A 77 -5.97 9.00 -10.58
C GLY A 77 -6.86 8.03 -11.34
N ALA A 78 -6.82 6.74 -10.98
CA ALA A 78 -7.73 5.73 -11.50
C ALA A 78 -9.20 6.02 -11.18
N ALA A 79 -9.51 6.55 -9.99
CA ALA A 79 -10.87 6.98 -9.65
C ALA A 79 -11.36 8.07 -10.61
N GLN A 80 -10.52 9.07 -10.92
CA GLN A 80 -10.86 10.10 -11.91
C GLN A 80 -10.97 9.54 -13.34
N SER A 81 -10.19 8.52 -13.70
CA SER A 81 -10.28 7.86 -15.00
C SER A 81 -11.53 6.99 -15.17
N CYS A 82 -12.04 6.43 -14.07
CA CYS A 82 -13.19 5.54 -14.03
C CYS A 82 -14.47 6.21 -13.51
N ASP A 83 -14.53 7.54 -13.54
CA ASP A 83 -15.68 8.35 -13.12
C ASP A 83 -16.18 8.06 -11.68
N ILE A 84 -15.27 7.68 -10.78
CA ILE A 84 -15.55 7.48 -9.36
C ILE A 84 -15.36 8.81 -8.63
N HIS A 85 -16.46 9.38 -8.14
CA HIS A 85 -16.45 10.72 -7.58
C HIS A 85 -15.88 10.82 -6.14
N PHE A 86 -15.00 11.81 -5.95
CA PHE A 86 -14.52 12.25 -4.65
C PHE A 86 -14.15 13.74 -4.71
N ASP A 87 -14.22 14.41 -3.57
CA ASP A 87 -13.74 15.79 -3.46
C ASP A 87 -12.21 15.80 -3.53
N THR A 88 -11.69 16.32 -4.64
CA THR A 88 -10.25 16.32 -4.91
C THR A 88 -9.50 17.26 -3.97
N GLN A 89 -10.08 18.40 -3.61
CA GLN A 89 -9.42 19.40 -2.76
C GLN A 89 -9.34 18.93 -1.30
N ILE A 90 -10.41 18.30 -0.79
CA ILE A 90 -10.38 17.65 0.52
C ILE A 90 -9.36 16.49 0.52
N MET A 91 -9.29 15.71 -0.55
CA MET A 91 -8.34 14.60 -0.63
C MET A 91 -6.89 15.10 -0.65
N ILE A 92 -6.58 16.11 -1.47
CA ILE A 92 -5.26 16.75 -1.51
C ILE A 92 -4.89 17.30 -0.13
N SER A 93 -5.81 17.97 0.56
CA SER A 93 -5.55 18.49 1.91
C SER A 93 -5.17 17.38 2.90
N LYS A 94 -5.80 16.20 2.80
CA LYS A 94 -5.43 15.02 3.60
C LYS A 94 -4.04 14.49 3.25
N LEU A 95 -3.69 14.46 1.96
CA LEU A 95 -2.38 14.02 1.51
C LEU A 95 -1.28 14.96 1.99
N ILE A 96 -1.49 16.28 1.91
CA ILE A 96 -0.55 17.29 2.43
C ILE A 96 -0.27 17.06 3.91
N ASN A 97 -1.33 16.87 4.70
CA ASN A 97 -1.20 16.65 6.15
C ASN A 97 -0.46 15.34 6.50
N GLN A 98 -0.55 14.31 5.65
CA GLN A 98 0.01 12.99 5.93
C GLN A 98 1.41 12.77 5.33
N TYR A 99 1.65 13.32 4.13
CA TYR A 99 2.83 13.04 3.31
C TYR A 99 3.66 14.29 2.97
N GLY A 100 3.22 15.49 3.37
CA GLY A 100 3.85 16.73 2.97
C GLY A 100 3.56 17.06 1.51
N GLU A 101 4.51 17.64 0.79
CA GLU A 101 4.35 18.13 -0.58
C GLU A 101 3.35 19.29 -0.75
N THR A 102 3.42 19.92 -1.92
CA THR A 102 2.49 21.01 -2.28
C THR A 102 1.19 20.45 -2.86
N ALA A 103 0.12 21.26 -2.82
CA ALA A 103 -1.14 20.91 -3.49
C ALA A 103 -0.92 20.61 -4.99
N ILE A 104 -0.09 21.42 -5.65
CA ILE A 104 0.26 21.26 -7.07
C ILE A 104 0.99 19.94 -7.31
N THR A 105 1.90 19.54 -6.42
CA THR A 105 2.59 18.24 -6.51
C THR A 105 1.59 17.10 -6.49
N HIS A 106 0.68 17.06 -5.50
CA HIS A 106 -0.32 16.00 -5.42
C HIS A 106 -1.29 16.00 -6.60
N GLU A 107 -1.66 17.18 -7.11
CA GLU A 107 -2.60 17.29 -8.21
C GLU A 107 -1.98 16.90 -9.55
N LEU A 108 -0.83 17.47 -9.92
CA LEU A 108 -0.24 17.30 -11.24
C LEU A 108 0.71 16.10 -11.32
N ASN A 109 1.71 16.06 -10.43
CA ASN A 109 2.72 14.99 -10.44
C ASN A 109 2.16 13.68 -9.87
N GLY A 110 1.19 13.77 -8.97
CA GLY A 110 0.51 12.63 -8.38
C GLY A 110 -0.73 12.20 -9.16
N ILE A 111 -1.90 12.65 -8.68
CA ILE A 111 -3.21 12.18 -9.13
C ILE A 111 -3.38 12.34 -10.65
N GLY A 112 -3.03 13.50 -11.19
CA GLY A 112 -3.15 13.84 -12.60
C GLY A 112 -2.27 12.98 -13.49
N PHE A 113 -1.00 12.81 -13.15
CA PHE A 113 -0.09 11.89 -13.83
C PHE A 113 -0.66 10.47 -13.90
N HIS A 114 -1.06 9.91 -12.76
CA HIS A 114 -1.61 8.56 -12.69
C HIS A 114 -2.97 8.42 -13.41
N ARG A 115 -3.78 9.47 -13.46
CA ARG A 115 -4.99 9.53 -14.30
C ARG A 115 -4.61 9.40 -15.79
N VAL A 116 -3.61 10.15 -16.26
CA VAL A 116 -3.15 10.07 -17.65
C VAL A 116 -2.66 8.65 -17.98
N GLN A 117 -1.87 8.03 -17.09
CA GLN A 117 -1.37 6.68 -17.33
C GLN A 117 -2.49 5.64 -17.41
N SER A 118 -3.45 5.67 -16.47
CA SER A 118 -4.58 4.73 -16.47
C SER A 118 -5.49 4.86 -17.70
N ARG A 119 -5.68 6.08 -18.24
CA ARG A 119 -6.47 6.31 -19.47
C ARG A 119 -5.84 5.72 -20.74
N ARG A 120 -4.52 5.47 -20.74
CA ARG A 120 -3.81 4.85 -21.87
C ARG A 120 -4.02 3.34 -21.96
N ILE A 121 -4.64 2.72 -20.95
CA ILE A 121 -4.84 1.28 -20.87
C ILE A 121 -6.26 0.91 -21.35
N PRO A 122 -6.39 0.13 -22.43
CA PRO A 122 -7.69 -0.35 -22.88
C PRO A 122 -8.40 -1.16 -21.80
N LYS A 123 -9.70 -0.90 -21.61
CA LYS A 123 -10.55 -1.60 -20.62
C LYS A 123 -10.02 -1.53 -19.18
N PHE A 124 -9.29 -0.47 -18.83
CA PHE A 124 -8.81 -0.26 -17.46
C PHE A 124 -9.94 -0.19 -16.43
N CYS A 125 -11.11 0.33 -16.78
CA CYS A 125 -12.22 0.44 -15.82
C CYS A 125 -13.13 -0.79 -15.84
N ASP A 126 -12.56 -1.98 -15.63
CA ASP A 126 -13.35 -3.20 -15.44
C ASP A 126 -14.04 -3.23 -14.06
N LYS A 127 -15.03 -4.11 -13.91
CA LYS A 127 -15.88 -4.19 -12.71
C LYS A 127 -15.08 -4.50 -11.44
N GLN A 128 -14.05 -5.35 -11.53
CA GLN A 128 -13.23 -5.69 -10.38
C GLN A 128 -12.41 -4.47 -9.95
N ARG A 129 -11.70 -3.85 -10.89
CA ARG A 129 -10.85 -2.68 -10.61
C ARG A 129 -11.66 -1.50 -10.09
N VAL A 130 -12.85 -1.23 -10.65
CA VAL A 130 -13.79 -0.21 -10.13
C VAL A 130 -14.21 -0.50 -8.69
N GLY A 131 -14.44 -1.77 -8.34
CA GLY A 131 -14.76 -2.18 -6.97
C GLY A 131 -13.61 -1.92 -6.00
N GLU A 132 -12.38 -2.24 -6.40
CA GLU A 132 -11.16 -2.01 -5.62
C GLU A 132 -10.87 -0.51 -5.43
N ILE A 133 -10.98 0.29 -6.48
CA ILE A 133 -10.82 1.75 -6.42
C ILE A 133 -11.83 2.37 -5.46
N ASN A 134 -13.10 1.97 -5.55
CA ASN A 134 -14.13 2.45 -4.63
C ASN A 134 -13.81 2.13 -3.16
N LYS A 135 -13.30 0.92 -2.88
CA LYS A 135 -12.87 0.56 -1.53
C LYS A 135 -11.71 1.44 -1.06
N ALA A 136 -10.70 1.67 -1.91
CA ALA A 136 -9.57 2.54 -1.61
C ALA A 136 -10.01 3.99 -1.34
N VAL A 137 -10.79 4.60 -2.24
CA VAL A 137 -11.31 5.96 -2.09
C VAL A 137 -12.12 6.11 -0.79
N LYS A 138 -12.98 5.13 -0.45
CA LYS A 138 -13.72 5.15 0.81
C LYS A 138 -12.81 5.10 2.03
N ARG A 139 -11.71 4.35 1.98
CA ARG A 139 -10.70 4.31 3.05
C ARG A 139 -9.97 5.64 3.18
N TYR A 140 -9.49 6.20 2.08
CA TYR A 140 -8.78 7.48 2.05
C TYR A 140 -9.64 8.64 2.55
N LYS A 141 -10.96 8.63 2.27
CA LYS A 141 -11.90 9.63 2.83
C LYS A 141 -11.88 9.65 4.37
N ARG A 142 -11.64 8.50 5.01
CA ARG A 142 -11.49 8.37 6.47
C ARG A 142 -10.08 8.67 6.99
N GLY A 143 -9.14 9.05 6.12
CA GLY A 143 -7.72 9.25 6.47
C GLY A 143 -6.93 7.96 6.63
N ASP A 144 -7.52 6.80 6.30
CA ASP A 144 -6.83 5.53 6.30
C ASP A 144 -6.14 5.30 4.96
N PHE A 145 -4.83 5.56 4.91
CA PHE A 145 -3.99 5.41 3.73
C PHE A 145 -3.21 4.09 3.67
N ASN A 146 -3.36 3.18 4.64
CA ASN A 146 -2.50 2.01 4.78
C ASN A 146 -2.77 0.82 3.82
#